data_AF-A0A9P5H690-F1
#
_entry.id   AF-A0A9P5H690-F1
#
_cell.length_a   1.000
_cell.length_b   1.000
_cell.length_c   1.000
_cell.angle_alpha   90.00
_cell.angle_beta   90.00
_cell.angle_gamma   90.00
#
_symmetry.space_group_name_H-M   'P 1'
#
loop_
_entity.id
_entity.type
_entity.pdbx_description
1 polymer ?
#
loop_
_entity_poly.entity_id
_entity_poly.type
_entity_poly.pdbx_seq_one_letter_code
_entity_poly.pdbx_strand_id
1 'polypeptide(L)'
;MSLRSLLAALAVVSAAPSTLAHLTTPEGFGPSTEVAAQRGPQIFNSVYDTLRKWGAVIHPNGMSLFLATVPEGVMLHHGNSRNQTPTELDWLAYEIEHSEMFARAPGPPGGPPGGPPDHKALDHHHERRKDAQAPLSDYGAMPLQDEGASGWLHIYRTTRPLRFLYIDGMSGNKGSSGFTDTQDILLRGVRNVDSDWPPRSRDGKSPKGPPGEHQRALDLCQLCGEWDLQGVIRAESPGFEIIKCDFFDGLEQVQSLQRSGTSGNRPPGPPSGGRPGGPGEPGNPRGPGGPGGPGGPGGPGGPGGPGGPWGRNEADRNREIGSSRTLLDYSSMVSAYFFPVNITNPDSSKPELPRLLNTTQEEMAAVKEYLAKVVKERHDVPISSFNWRDIADLIVHRYAPRLPSMANKTESVEDMAQQIRFLLEVFIDYSVEDTETRDAEAEERCATFYIQTMPLKTDADHFIYAAFKAVNAEICAALFNVRTLVVINPDVGDELLAEAKSIIESLIKYLAWTVLE
;
A
#
# COMPACT_ATOMS: atom_id res chain seq x y z
N MET A 1 -51.28 -15.57 68.31
CA MET A 1 -50.20 -14.57 68.28
C MET A 1 -49.16 -14.99 67.26
N SER A 2 -48.89 -14.06 66.33
CA SER A 2 -47.76 -13.93 65.39
C SER A 2 -47.41 -15.07 64.43
N LEU A 3 -47.88 -14.90 63.18
CA LEU A 3 -47.16 -15.24 61.94
C LEU A 3 -45.73 -14.68 61.97
N ARG A 4 -44.76 -15.46 61.48
CA ARG A 4 -43.60 -14.93 60.74
C ARG A 4 -43.28 -15.87 59.58
N SER A 5 -43.70 -15.42 58.41
CA SER A 5 -43.39 -15.97 57.09
C SER A 5 -41.92 -15.74 56.76
N LEU A 6 -41.19 -16.77 56.32
CA LEU A 6 -39.95 -16.60 55.56
C LEU A 6 -40.31 -16.64 54.07
N LEU A 7 -40.31 -15.46 53.44
CA LEU A 7 -40.36 -15.29 52.00
C LEU A 7 -38.96 -15.54 51.42
N ALA A 8 -38.82 -16.59 50.61
CA ALA A 8 -37.70 -16.72 49.69
C ALA A 8 -37.89 -15.71 48.56
N ALA A 9 -37.05 -14.67 48.51
CA ALA A 9 -37.02 -13.74 47.40
C ALA A 9 -36.30 -14.40 46.21
N LEU A 10 -37.07 -14.88 45.23
CA LEU A 10 -36.54 -15.10 43.88
C LEU A 10 -36.22 -13.73 43.28
N ALA A 11 -34.94 -13.40 43.16
CA ALA A 11 -34.49 -12.33 42.28
C ALA A 11 -34.63 -12.82 40.83
N VAL A 12 -35.73 -12.44 40.18
CA VAL A 12 -35.85 -12.55 38.73
C VAL A 12 -34.92 -11.47 38.16
N VAL A 13 -33.75 -11.88 37.67
CA VAL A 13 -32.93 -11.03 36.81
C VAL A 13 -33.70 -10.89 35.50
N SER A 14 -34.38 -9.76 35.31
CA SER A 14 -34.92 -9.41 34.00
C SER A 14 -33.72 -9.12 33.09
N ALA A 15 -33.33 -10.10 32.28
CA ALA A 15 -32.48 -9.83 31.13
C ALA A 15 -33.27 -8.91 30.20
N ALA A 16 -32.98 -7.61 30.26
CA ALA A 16 -33.39 -6.70 29.21
C ALA A 16 -32.68 -7.18 27.93
N PRO A 17 -33.41 -7.51 26.85
CA PRO A 17 -32.76 -7.82 25.59
C PRO A 17 -31.98 -6.57 25.19
N SER A 18 -30.66 -6.70 25.10
CA SER A 18 -29.82 -5.71 24.45
C SER A 18 -30.31 -5.61 23.02
N THR A 19 -31.09 -4.58 22.71
CA THR A 19 -31.42 -4.25 21.32
C THR A 19 -30.12 -3.80 20.69
N LEU A 20 -29.38 -4.75 20.10
CA LEU A 20 -28.44 -4.42 19.03
C LEU A 20 -29.32 -3.70 17.99
N ALA A 21 -29.15 -2.39 17.85
CA ALA A 21 -29.74 -1.70 16.72
C ALA A 21 -29.19 -2.41 15.47
N HIS A 22 -30.05 -3.14 14.76
CA HIS A 22 -29.70 -3.61 13.43
C HIS A 22 -29.44 -2.35 12.61
N LEU A 23 -28.15 -2.06 12.37
CA LEU A 23 -27.73 -1.05 11.42
C LEU A 23 -28.34 -1.48 10.08
N THR A 24 -29.40 -0.81 9.66
CA THR A 24 -30.04 -1.09 8.38
C THR A 24 -29.16 -0.49 7.30
N THR A 25 -28.52 -1.35 6.51
CA THR A 25 -27.80 -0.93 5.30
C THR A 25 -28.75 -0.14 4.39
N PRO A 26 -28.28 0.96 3.76
CA PRO A 26 -29.11 1.68 2.81
C PRO A 26 -29.67 0.73 1.74
N GLU A 27 -30.94 0.90 1.38
CA GLU A 27 -31.59 0.07 0.37
C GLU A 27 -30.82 0.18 -0.97
N GLY A 28 -30.33 -0.95 -1.49
CA GLY A 28 -29.50 -0.98 -2.70
C GLY A 28 -28.00 -0.73 -2.51
N PHE A 29 -27.51 -0.65 -1.26
CA PHE A 29 -26.06 -0.58 -1.00
C PHE A 29 -25.43 -1.97 -1.07
N GLY A 30 -24.43 -2.14 -1.94
CA GLY A 30 -23.68 -3.37 -2.10
C GLY A 30 -22.62 -3.24 -3.19
N PRO A 31 -21.78 -4.26 -3.40
CA PRO A 31 -20.82 -4.24 -4.48
C PRO A 31 -21.54 -4.45 -5.83
N SER A 32 -21.10 -3.77 -6.88
CA SER A 32 -21.75 -3.89 -8.20
C SER A 32 -20.77 -3.78 -9.37
N THR A 33 -21.13 -4.38 -10.50
CA THR A 33 -20.37 -4.32 -11.76
C THR A 33 -20.34 -2.90 -12.33
N GLU A 34 -21.40 -2.12 -12.13
CA GLU A 34 -21.51 -0.74 -12.61
C GLU A 34 -20.52 0.17 -11.86
N VAL A 35 -20.46 0.05 -10.53
CA VAL A 35 -19.50 0.82 -9.72
C VAL A 35 -18.07 0.37 -10.04
N ALA A 36 -17.84 -0.93 -10.21
CA ALA A 36 -16.54 -1.46 -10.58
C ALA A 36 -16.06 -0.94 -11.95
N ALA A 37 -16.94 -0.89 -12.96
CA ALA A 37 -16.63 -0.32 -14.28
C ALA A 37 -16.29 1.18 -14.18
N GLN A 38 -17.04 1.96 -13.39
CA GLN A 38 -16.76 3.38 -13.16
C GLN A 38 -15.41 3.64 -12.47
N ARG A 39 -14.93 2.68 -11.68
CA ARG A 39 -13.66 2.73 -10.95
C ARG A 39 -12.58 1.84 -11.60
N GLY A 40 -12.70 1.65 -12.90
CA GLY A 40 -11.85 0.77 -13.71
C GLY A 40 -10.36 0.94 -13.46
N PRO A 41 -9.78 2.15 -13.62
CA PRO A 41 -8.35 2.37 -13.42
C PRO A 41 -7.88 2.03 -12.01
N GLN A 42 -8.66 2.38 -10.98
CA GLN A 42 -8.29 2.12 -9.60
C GLN A 42 -8.29 0.63 -9.28
N ILE A 43 -9.27 -0.13 -9.79
CA ILE A 43 -9.31 -1.60 -9.63
C ILE A 43 -8.21 -2.27 -10.44
N PHE A 44 -7.99 -1.83 -11.68
CA PHE A 44 -6.90 -2.34 -12.53
C PHE A 44 -5.54 -2.16 -11.83
N ASN A 45 -5.28 -0.96 -11.31
CA ASN A 45 -4.05 -0.66 -10.59
C ASN A 45 -3.93 -1.46 -9.29
N SER A 46 -5.02 -1.60 -8.53
CA SER A 46 -5.03 -2.43 -7.32
C SER A 46 -4.62 -3.88 -7.62
N VAL A 47 -5.11 -4.45 -8.73
CA VAL A 47 -4.73 -5.80 -9.19
C VAL A 47 -3.29 -5.83 -9.70
N TYR A 48 -2.92 -4.91 -10.58
CA TYR A 48 -1.60 -4.83 -11.19
C TYR A 48 -0.50 -4.63 -10.14
N ASP A 49 -0.72 -3.80 -9.13
CA ASP A 49 0.29 -3.42 -8.14
C ASP A 49 0.43 -4.41 -6.98
N THR A 50 -0.45 -5.41 -6.89
CA THR A 50 -0.38 -6.42 -5.82
C THR A 50 1.01 -7.07 -5.73
N LEU A 51 1.55 -7.14 -4.51
CA LEU A 51 2.89 -7.68 -4.20
C LEU A 51 4.07 -6.94 -4.86
N ARG A 52 3.84 -5.81 -5.54
CA ARG A 52 4.89 -4.95 -6.12
C ARG A 52 5.11 -3.73 -5.25
N LYS A 53 6.35 -3.54 -4.80
CA LYS A 53 6.67 -2.46 -3.87
C LYS A 53 6.45 -1.08 -4.49
N TRP A 54 6.88 -0.91 -5.74
CA TRP A 54 6.70 0.34 -6.48
C TRP A 54 5.24 0.68 -6.70
N GLY A 55 4.44 -0.35 -7.01
CA GLY A 55 3.00 -0.23 -7.15
C GLY A 55 2.35 0.39 -5.91
N ALA A 56 2.65 -0.17 -4.74
CA ALA A 56 2.22 0.39 -3.47
C ALA A 56 2.73 1.84 -3.25
N VAL A 57 3.96 2.18 -3.65
CA VAL A 57 4.50 3.54 -3.47
C VAL A 57 3.74 4.59 -4.30
N ILE A 58 3.39 4.25 -5.54
CA ILE A 58 2.63 5.14 -6.45
C ILE A 58 1.16 5.22 -6.06
N HIS A 59 0.55 4.11 -5.64
CA HIS A 59 -0.82 4.04 -5.15
C HIS A 59 -0.86 3.70 -3.65
N PRO A 60 -0.50 4.64 -2.76
CA PRO A 60 -0.22 4.31 -1.36
C PRO A 60 -1.47 4.17 -0.49
N ASN A 61 -2.61 4.73 -0.91
CA ASN A 61 -3.88 4.59 -0.21
C ASN A 61 -4.63 3.38 -0.77
N GLY A 62 -4.22 2.20 -0.29
CA GLY A 62 -4.81 0.92 -0.67
C GLY A 62 -6.26 0.79 -0.22
N MET A 63 -7.11 0.29 -1.12
CA MET A 63 -8.56 0.12 -0.91
C MET A 63 -9.03 -1.32 -1.12
N SER A 64 -8.09 -2.26 -1.29
CA SER A 64 -8.35 -3.63 -1.72
C SER A 64 -7.72 -4.66 -0.77
N LEU A 65 -8.50 -5.71 -0.52
CA LEU A 65 -8.20 -6.78 0.41
C LEU A 65 -8.26 -8.11 -0.32
N PHE A 66 -7.33 -9.01 -0.01
CA PHE A 66 -7.22 -10.32 -0.66
C PHE A 66 -6.91 -11.38 0.39
N LEU A 67 -7.43 -12.60 0.21
CA LEU A 67 -6.83 -13.75 0.86
C LEU A 67 -5.48 -14.05 0.22
N ALA A 68 -4.49 -14.27 1.07
CA ALA A 68 -3.13 -14.59 0.70
C ALA A 68 -2.69 -15.89 1.36
N THR A 69 -1.93 -16.70 0.64
CA THR A 69 -1.28 -17.89 1.19
C THR A 69 0.24 -17.76 1.04
N VAL A 70 0.97 -17.87 2.14
CA VAL A 70 2.42 -18.07 2.14
C VAL A 70 2.67 -19.58 2.13
N PRO A 71 3.23 -20.15 1.05
CA PRO A 71 3.48 -21.58 0.95
C PRO A 71 4.46 -22.10 2.02
N GLU A 72 4.54 -23.42 2.16
CA GLU A 72 5.60 -24.07 2.94
C GLU A 72 7.00 -23.74 2.37
N GLY A 73 7.99 -23.59 3.23
CA GLY A 73 9.38 -23.40 2.85
C GLY A 73 9.80 -21.95 2.61
N VAL A 74 8.91 -20.97 2.79
CA VAL A 74 9.21 -19.54 2.59
C VAL A 74 10.01 -19.00 3.76
N MET A 75 11.13 -18.35 3.46
CA MET A 75 11.98 -17.68 4.44
C MET A 75 11.44 -16.28 4.77
N LEU A 76 11.32 -16.01 6.07
CA LEU A 76 10.88 -14.75 6.65
C LEU A 76 11.89 -14.28 7.71
N HIS A 77 12.02 -12.97 7.85
CA HIS A 77 13.08 -12.36 8.64
C HIS A 77 12.47 -11.58 9.82
N HIS A 78 13.17 -11.55 10.94
CA HIS A 78 12.77 -10.79 12.13
C HIS A 78 14.00 -10.17 12.78
N GLY A 79 13.95 -8.88 13.08
CA GLY A 79 15.00 -8.18 13.80
C GLY A 79 14.50 -7.78 15.18
N ASN A 80 15.27 -8.10 16.22
CA ASN A 80 14.99 -7.62 17.56
C ASN A 80 16.29 -7.41 18.36
N SER A 81 16.16 -7.22 19.68
CA SER A 81 17.29 -6.97 20.58
C SER A 81 17.82 -8.22 21.33
N ARG A 82 17.24 -9.40 21.13
CA ARG A 82 17.50 -10.59 21.97
C ARG A 82 17.65 -11.85 21.13
N ASN A 83 18.45 -12.81 21.58
CA ASN A 83 18.51 -14.13 20.94
C ASN A 83 17.30 -15.00 21.29
N GLN A 84 16.07 -14.52 21.07
CA GLN A 84 14.83 -15.22 21.46
C GLN A 84 13.73 -14.99 20.42
N THR A 85 12.99 -16.06 20.14
CA THR A 85 11.78 -16.01 19.31
C THR A 85 10.65 -15.33 20.08
N PRO A 86 9.89 -14.40 19.45
CA PRO A 86 8.67 -13.85 20.03
C PRO A 86 7.72 -14.93 20.52
N THR A 87 7.12 -14.69 21.69
CA THR A 87 6.13 -15.62 22.28
C THR A 87 4.69 -15.24 22.00
N GLU A 88 4.48 -14.06 21.43
CA GLU A 88 3.18 -13.46 21.11
C GLU A 88 3.22 -12.92 19.68
N LEU A 89 2.19 -12.18 19.28
CA LEU A 89 2.16 -11.54 17.97
C LEU A 89 3.34 -10.57 17.78
N ASP A 90 3.99 -10.64 16.63
CA ASP A 90 5.12 -9.78 16.27
C ASP A 90 5.28 -9.70 14.74
N TRP A 91 6.20 -8.86 14.28
CA TRP A 91 6.43 -8.62 12.85
C TRP A 91 7.50 -9.51 12.23
N LEU A 92 7.23 -9.95 11.01
CA LEU A 92 8.18 -10.57 10.09
C LEU A 92 8.29 -9.73 8.82
N ALA A 93 9.38 -9.87 8.07
CA ALA A 93 9.52 -9.26 6.75
C ALA A 93 9.94 -10.28 5.69
N TYR A 94 9.49 -10.05 4.45
CA TYR A 94 9.97 -10.82 3.30
C TYR A 94 11.42 -10.48 2.97
N GLU A 95 11.80 -9.21 3.17
CA GLU A 95 13.11 -8.68 2.89
C GLU A 95 14.01 -8.69 4.12
N ILE A 96 15.22 -9.24 3.98
CA ILE A 96 16.20 -9.28 5.08
C ILE A 96 16.63 -7.88 5.50
N GLU A 97 16.79 -6.95 4.54
CA GLU A 97 17.19 -5.56 4.80
C GLU A 97 16.14 -4.81 5.61
N HIS A 98 14.87 -5.17 5.46
CA HIS A 98 13.78 -4.61 6.26
C HIS A 98 13.96 -5.01 7.73
N SER A 99 14.12 -6.31 8.02
CA SER A 99 14.34 -6.79 9.39
C SER A 99 15.65 -6.35 10.01
N GLU A 100 16.72 -6.21 9.21
CA GLU A 100 18.04 -5.77 9.67
C GLU A 100 18.00 -4.40 10.39
N MET A 101 17.07 -3.53 10.00
CA MET A 101 16.90 -2.23 10.68
C MET A 101 16.45 -2.37 12.13
N PHE A 102 15.74 -3.44 12.46
CA PHE A 102 15.21 -3.74 13.79
C PHE A 102 16.12 -4.66 14.61
N ALA A 103 17.15 -5.24 13.99
CA ALA A 103 18.14 -6.10 14.63
C ALA A 103 19.20 -5.29 15.44
N ARG A 104 18.74 -4.38 16.30
CA ARG A 104 19.58 -3.46 17.10
C ARG A 104 19.15 -3.48 18.57
N ALA A 105 20.07 -3.25 19.50
CA ALA A 105 19.71 -3.06 20.90
C ALA A 105 18.96 -1.73 21.10
N PRO A 106 18.04 -1.62 22.07
CA PRO A 106 17.45 -0.35 22.44
C PRO A 106 18.58 0.55 22.95
N GLY A 107 18.80 1.69 22.29
CA GLY A 107 19.62 2.74 22.88
C GLY A 107 18.97 3.26 24.17
N PRO A 108 19.76 3.82 25.11
CA PRO A 108 19.18 4.39 26.32
C PRO A 108 18.14 5.47 25.98
N PRO A 109 17.07 5.65 26.79
CA PRO A 109 16.20 6.80 26.66
C PRO A 109 17.06 8.06 26.87
N GLY A 110 17.11 8.92 25.86
CA GLY A 110 18.12 9.97 25.77
C GLY A 110 18.22 10.88 27.00
N GLY A 111 19.43 11.02 27.53
CA GLY A 111 19.97 12.27 28.02
C GLY A 111 21.08 12.72 27.05
N PRO A 112 21.29 14.03 26.81
CA PRO A 112 22.29 14.48 25.85
C PRO A 112 23.71 14.10 26.31
N PRO A 113 24.59 13.59 25.44
CA PRO A 113 26.02 13.63 25.73
C PRO A 113 26.44 15.10 25.70
N GLY A 114 27.03 15.57 26.80
CA GLY A 114 27.50 16.95 26.94
C GLY A 114 28.45 17.32 25.79
N GLY A 115 27.96 18.16 24.89
CA GLY A 115 28.72 18.92 23.90
C GLY A 115 28.01 20.26 23.69
N PRO A 116 28.73 21.36 23.36
CA PRO A 116 28.12 22.68 23.29
C PRO A 116 27.04 22.71 22.19
N PRO A 117 25.95 23.48 22.37
CA PRO A 117 24.76 23.35 21.56
C PRO A 117 24.94 24.03 20.19
N ASP A 118 25.01 23.22 19.13
CA ASP A 118 24.79 23.71 17.77
C ASP A 118 23.29 23.56 17.44
N HIS A 119 22.55 24.64 17.71
CA HIS A 119 21.13 24.77 17.43
C HIS A 119 20.91 24.90 15.92
N LYS A 120 20.85 23.78 15.18
CA LYS A 120 20.20 23.70 13.84
C LYS A 120 20.09 22.29 13.23
N ALA A 121 20.74 21.25 13.79
CA ALA A 121 20.71 19.89 13.21
C ALA A 121 19.91 18.85 14.03
N LEU A 122 19.32 19.24 15.17
CA LEU A 122 18.71 18.31 16.15
C LEU A 122 17.23 17.98 15.90
N ASP A 123 16.50 18.77 15.11
CA ASP A 123 15.05 18.56 14.93
C ASP A 123 14.72 17.39 13.97
N HIS A 124 15.44 17.24 12.86
CA HIS A 124 15.13 16.20 11.86
C HIS A 124 15.49 14.76 12.27
N HIS A 125 16.30 14.56 13.31
CA HIS A 125 16.62 13.21 13.82
C HIS A 125 15.70 12.78 14.97
N HIS A 126 15.08 13.73 15.67
CA HIS A 126 14.13 13.44 16.76
C HIS A 126 12.74 13.03 16.25
N GLU A 127 12.28 13.59 15.13
CA GLU A 127 11.00 13.19 14.51
C GLU A 127 11.08 11.77 13.91
N ARG A 128 12.15 11.45 13.17
CA ARG A 128 12.36 10.12 12.57
C ARG A 128 12.37 8.92 13.54
N ARG A 129 12.65 9.15 14.83
CA ARG A 129 12.62 8.10 15.86
C ARG A 129 11.24 7.88 16.49
N LYS A 130 10.35 8.87 16.43
CA LYS A 130 8.98 8.75 16.98
C LYS A 130 8.06 7.91 16.08
N ASP A 131 8.37 7.86 14.78
CA ASP A 131 7.55 7.17 13.78
C ASP A 131 8.10 5.79 13.36
N ALA A 132 9.20 5.33 13.97
CA ALA A 132 9.81 4.05 13.64
C ALA A 132 9.13 2.89 14.38
N GLN A 133 8.75 1.84 13.62
CA GLN A 133 8.26 0.57 14.18
C GLN A 133 9.29 -0.06 15.12
N ALA A 134 8.80 -0.78 16.13
CA ALA A 134 9.62 -1.53 17.05
C ALA A 134 8.94 -2.89 17.36
N PRO A 135 9.70 -3.97 17.61
CA PRO A 135 9.14 -5.27 17.99
C PRO A 135 8.20 -5.18 19.22
N LEU A 136 7.12 -5.97 19.24
CA LEU A 136 6.07 -5.83 20.27
C LEU A 136 6.38 -6.48 21.60
N SER A 137 7.08 -7.60 21.58
CA SER A 137 7.24 -8.47 22.74
C SER A 137 7.74 -7.72 24.01
N ASP A 138 6.97 -7.82 25.10
CA ASP A 138 7.29 -7.27 26.43
C ASP A 138 8.22 -8.20 27.19
N TYR A 139 9.46 -8.25 26.73
CA TYR A 139 10.47 -8.85 27.56
C TYR A 139 10.88 -7.84 28.63
N GLY A 140 10.54 -8.16 29.88
CA GLY A 140 10.68 -7.30 31.06
C GLY A 140 11.97 -6.49 31.18
N ALA A 141 11.88 -5.44 32.01
CA ALA A 141 12.95 -4.46 32.29
C ALA A 141 14.33 -5.10 32.30
N MET A 142 15.22 -4.63 31.42
CA MET A 142 16.60 -5.10 31.41
C MET A 142 17.28 -4.73 32.73
N PRO A 143 18.11 -5.61 33.30
CA PRO A 143 19.24 -5.15 34.11
C PRO A 143 20.11 -4.24 33.24
N LEU A 144 20.58 -3.13 33.81
CA LEU A 144 21.55 -2.24 33.15
C LEU A 144 22.81 -3.02 32.76
N GLN A 145 22.97 -3.37 31.48
CA GLN A 145 24.23 -3.81 30.84
C GLN A 145 23.99 -3.95 29.34
N ASP A 146 24.87 -3.60 28.40
CA ASP A 146 26.22 -3.02 28.39
C ASP A 146 26.18 -1.96 27.26
N GLU A 147 26.90 -0.84 27.39
CA GLU A 147 27.06 0.07 26.25
C GLU A 147 27.75 -0.69 25.10
N GLY A 148 27.01 -0.99 24.02
CA GLY A 148 27.50 -1.79 22.88
C GLY A 148 26.76 -3.11 22.61
N ALA A 149 25.69 -3.43 23.35
CA ALA A 149 24.88 -4.61 23.06
C ALA A 149 24.36 -4.59 21.61
N SER A 150 24.59 -5.68 20.89
CA SER A 150 24.20 -5.81 19.49
C SER A 150 22.86 -6.54 19.39
N GLY A 151 22.00 -6.14 18.45
CA GLY A 151 20.73 -6.82 18.24
C GLY A 151 20.87 -8.13 17.48
N TRP A 152 19.76 -8.79 17.22
CA TRP A 152 19.69 -10.13 16.63
C TRP A 152 18.81 -10.12 15.39
N LEU A 153 19.31 -10.78 14.34
CA LEU A 153 18.55 -11.09 13.15
C LEU A 153 18.22 -12.58 13.17
N HIS A 154 16.93 -12.87 13.14
CA HIS A 154 16.38 -14.21 13.10
C HIS A 154 15.81 -14.49 11.72
N ILE A 155 15.96 -15.73 11.29
CA ILE A 155 15.36 -16.23 10.05
C ILE A 155 14.47 -17.41 10.40
N TYR A 156 13.22 -17.33 9.96
CA TYR A 156 12.20 -18.35 10.12
C TYR A 156 11.83 -18.92 8.76
N ARG A 157 11.37 -20.16 8.76
CA ARG A 157 10.81 -20.83 7.59
C ARG A 157 9.39 -21.29 7.90
N THR A 158 8.47 -21.10 6.96
CA THR A 158 7.11 -21.66 7.07
C THR A 158 7.16 -23.20 6.98
N THR A 159 6.48 -23.88 7.90
CA THR A 159 6.47 -25.37 7.98
C THR A 159 5.24 -26.00 7.31
N ARG A 160 4.31 -25.16 6.86
CA ARG A 160 3.12 -25.51 6.08
C ARG A 160 2.59 -24.25 5.37
N PRO A 161 1.59 -24.35 4.48
CA PRO A 161 0.89 -23.19 3.97
C PRO A 161 0.20 -22.39 5.10
N LEU A 162 0.40 -21.08 5.12
CA LEU A 162 -0.20 -20.14 6.08
C LEU A 162 -1.04 -19.10 5.35
N ARG A 163 -2.23 -18.80 5.87
CA ARG A 163 -3.22 -17.89 5.29
C ARG A 163 -3.23 -16.55 6.00
N PHE A 164 -3.29 -15.49 5.23
CA PHE A 164 -3.24 -14.11 5.72
C PHE A 164 -4.25 -13.25 4.97
N LEU A 165 -4.65 -12.14 5.58
CA LEU A 165 -5.27 -11.04 4.87
C LEU A 165 -4.19 -10.14 4.27
N TYR A 166 -4.14 -10.00 2.95
CA TYR A 166 -3.29 -9.01 2.29
C TYR A 166 -4.04 -7.70 2.15
N ILE A 167 -3.40 -6.61 2.56
CA ILE A 167 -3.90 -5.24 2.45
C ILE A 167 -3.00 -4.48 1.48
N ASP A 168 -3.58 -3.99 0.39
CA ASP A 168 -2.85 -3.28 -0.66
C ASP A 168 -2.35 -1.89 -0.21
N GLY A 169 -1.70 -1.19 -1.14
CA GLY A 169 -1.07 0.11 -0.90
C GLY A 169 0.06 0.06 0.13
N MET A 170 0.42 1.23 0.66
CA MET A 170 1.44 1.39 1.70
C MET A 170 0.82 1.22 3.09
N SER A 171 -0.02 0.22 3.27
CA SER A 171 -0.86 0.07 4.47
C SER A 171 -0.08 -0.18 5.77
N GLY A 172 1.21 -0.52 5.71
CA GLY A 172 2.10 -0.54 6.87
C GLY A 172 2.74 0.83 7.20
N ASN A 173 2.60 1.84 6.34
CA ASN A 173 3.12 3.18 6.62
C ASN A 173 2.27 3.92 7.66
N LYS A 174 2.94 4.84 8.34
CA LYS A 174 2.38 5.66 9.40
C LYS A 174 2.10 7.07 8.85
N GLY A 175 1.02 7.69 9.32
CA GLY A 175 0.65 9.06 8.96
C GLY A 175 -0.85 9.23 8.74
N SER A 176 -1.28 10.48 8.56
CA SER A 176 -2.69 10.86 8.34
C SER A 176 -3.11 10.93 6.86
N SER A 177 -2.23 10.48 5.96
CA SER A 177 -2.40 10.55 4.50
C SER A 177 -3.35 9.51 3.90
N GLY A 178 -3.89 8.60 4.70
CA GLY A 178 -4.87 7.60 4.27
C GLY A 178 -4.33 6.19 4.09
N PHE A 179 -3.04 5.96 4.34
CA PHE A 179 -2.39 4.64 4.24
C PHE A 179 -3.12 3.56 5.06
N THR A 180 -3.61 3.93 6.25
CA THR A 180 -4.26 3.00 7.18
C THR A 180 -5.79 3.07 7.11
N ASP A 181 -6.41 3.83 6.21
CA ASP A 181 -7.86 4.01 6.15
C ASP A 181 -8.59 2.66 6.08
N THR A 182 -8.15 1.73 5.22
CA THR A 182 -8.74 0.39 5.11
C THR A 182 -8.64 -0.41 6.41
N GLN A 183 -7.56 -0.27 7.18
CA GLN A 183 -7.42 -0.94 8.47
C GLN A 183 -8.24 -0.26 9.57
N ASP A 184 -8.09 1.05 9.70
CA ASP A 184 -8.63 1.80 10.82
C ASP A 184 -10.13 2.05 10.64
N ILE A 185 -10.55 2.55 9.48
CA ILE A 185 -11.94 2.91 9.22
C ILE A 185 -12.75 1.65 8.90
N LEU A 186 -12.29 0.84 7.95
CA LEU A 186 -13.09 -0.26 7.42
C LEU A 186 -13.01 -1.54 8.27
N LEU A 187 -11.80 -2.01 8.64
CA LEU A 187 -11.66 -3.23 9.44
C LEU A 187 -11.92 -3.02 10.93
N ARG A 188 -11.45 -1.90 11.50
CA ARG A 188 -11.53 -1.61 12.94
C ARG A 188 -12.70 -0.71 13.35
N GLY A 189 -13.27 0.08 12.43
CA GLY A 189 -14.37 1.01 12.73
C GLY A 189 -13.94 2.30 13.46
N VAL A 190 -12.65 2.64 13.42
CA VAL A 190 -12.06 3.80 14.09
C VAL A 190 -12.02 4.99 13.13
N ARG A 191 -12.80 6.04 13.42
CA ARG A 191 -12.96 7.24 12.55
C ARG A 191 -12.14 8.46 12.99
N ASN A 192 -11.79 8.55 14.28
CA ASN A 192 -11.06 9.69 14.85
C ASN A 192 -9.70 9.26 15.38
N VAL A 193 -8.68 9.35 14.53
CA VAL A 193 -7.29 9.04 14.91
C VAL A 193 -6.78 10.00 16.02
N ASP A 194 -7.34 11.21 16.13
CA ASP A 194 -6.95 12.21 17.13
C ASP A 194 -7.61 12.03 18.51
N SER A 195 -8.76 11.36 18.63
CA SER A 195 -9.51 11.24 19.90
C SER A 195 -9.49 9.86 20.54
N ASP A 196 -9.22 8.80 19.77
CA ASP A 196 -9.07 7.43 20.27
C ASP A 196 -7.59 7.05 20.51
N TRP A 197 -6.74 8.06 20.73
CA TRP A 197 -5.45 7.83 21.36
C TRP A 197 -5.73 7.19 22.73
N PRO A 198 -5.34 5.92 22.98
CA PRO A 198 -5.53 5.35 24.30
C PRO A 198 -4.82 6.26 25.30
N PRO A 199 -5.47 6.72 26.38
CA PRO A 199 -4.78 7.49 27.39
C PRO A 199 -3.54 6.70 27.78
N ARG A 200 -2.38 7.39 27.86
CA ARG A 200 -1.12 6.79 28.31
C ARG A 200 -1.45 5.84 29.44
N SER A 201 -1.04 4.57 29.33
CA SER A 201 -1.34 3.58 30.36
C SER A 201 -1.02 4.19 31.72
N ARG A 202 -1.90 3.98 32.70
CA ARG A 202 -1.71 4.45 34.09
C ARG A 202 -0.39 3.94 34.69
N ASP A 203 0.23 2.96 34.03
CA ASP A 203 1.43 2.26 34.42
C ASP A 203 2.71 2.90 33.84
N GLY A 204 2.58 4.02 33.11
CA GLY A 204 3.72 4.81 32.62
C GLY A 204 4.50 4.18 31.47
N LYS A 205 4.05 3.01 30.96
CA LYS A 205 4.63 2.36 29.77
C LYS A 205 3.79 2.71 28.55
N SER A 206 4.34 3.53 27.65
CA SER A 206 3.79 3.65 26.30
C SER A 206 3.97 2.31 25.57
N PRO A 207 2.99 1.85 24.77
CA PRO A 207 3.19 0.73 23.86
C PRO A 207 4.45 0.96 23.00
N LYS A 208 5.22 -0.09 22.73
CA LYS A 208 6.38 0.00 21.84
C LYS A 208 5.91 0.20 20.39
N GLY A 209 6.67 0.99 19.63
CA GLY A 209 6.36 1.33 18.25
C GLY A 209 5.54 2.63 18.11
N PRO A 210 5.17 3.00 16.87
CA PRO A 210 4.42 4.21 16.60
C PRO A 210 3.09 4.18 17.32
N PRO A 211 2.61 5.33 17.78
CA PRO A 211 1.36 5.40 18.50
C PRO A 211 0.19 4.76 17.73
N GLY A 212 -0.55 3.88 18.40
CA GLY A 212 -1.69 3.15 17.83
C GLY A 212 -1.35 1.90 17.01
N GLU A 213 -0.09 1.69 16.60
CA GLU A 213 0.30 0.54 15.76
C GLU A 213 0.17 -0.80 16.50
N HIS A 214 0.60 -0.87 17.76
CA HIS A 214 0.43 -2.07 18.57
C HIS A 214 -1.04 -2.46 18.74
N GLN A 215 -1.91 -1.48 19.05
CA GLN A 215 -3.35 -1.73 19.18
C GLN A 215 -3.96 -2.16 17.85
N ARG A 216 -3.55 -1.54 16.73
CA ARG A 216 -3.97 -1.95 15.40
C ARG A 216 -3.61 -3.41 15.13
N ALA A 217 -2.38 -3.83 15.44
CA ALA A 217 -1.96 -5.21 15.27
C ALA A 217 -2.79 -6.18 16.13
N LEU A 218 -3.10 -5.83 17.39
CA LEU A 218 -3.98 -6.62 18.25
C LEU A 218 -5.39 -6.76 17.66
N ASP A 219 -6.02 -5.66 17.25
CA ASP A 219 -7.38 -5.65 16.70
C ASP A 219 -7.45 -6.46 15.39
N LEU A 220 -6.45 -6.29 14.52
CA LEU A 220 -6.36 -7.05 13.27
C LEU A 220 -6.13 -8.54 13.53
N CYS A 221 -5.33 -8.90 14.53
CA CYS A 221 -5.11 -10.30 14.89
C CYS A 221 -6.33 -10.97 15.51
N GLN A 222 -7.11 -10.23 16.31
CA GLN A 222 -8.40 -10.71 16.79
C GLN A 222 -9.33 -11.01 15.62
N LEU A 223 -9.45 -10.08 14.67
CA LEU A 223 -10.27 -10.26 13.47
C LEU A 223 -9.80 -11.44 12.61
N CYS A 224 -8.49 -11.58 12.41
CA CYS A 224 -7.91 -12.71 11.69
C CYS A 224 -8.22 -14.04 12.39
N GLY A 225 -8.18 -14.07 13.72
CA GLY A 225 -8.54 -15.25 14.51
C GLY A 225 -10.00 -15.68 14.33
N GLU A 226 -10.94 -14.73 14.20
CA GLU A 226 -12.34 -15.02 13.86
C GLU A 226 -12.50 -15.67 12.48
N TRP A 227 -11.54 -15.45 11.60
CA TRP A 227 -11.51 -15.92 10.21
C TRP A 227 -10.56 -17.08 9.95
N ASP A 228 -9.94 -17.64 11.01
CA ASP A 228 -8.91 -18.68 10.93
C ASP A 228 -7.68 -18.30 10.05
N LEU A 229 -7.36 -17.00 10.03
CA LEU A 229 -6.18 -16.44 9.38
C LEU A 229 -5.04 -16.24 10.38
N GLN A 230 -3.79 -16.44 9.93
CA GLN A 230 -2.59 -16.33 10.75
C GLN A 230 -2.07 -14.89 10.90
N GLY A 231 -2.69 -13.93 10.21
CA GLY A 231 -2.46 -12.50 10.39
C GLY A 231 -2.60 -11.69 9.11
N VAL A 232 -1.78 -10.64 8.99
CA VAL A 232 -1.90 -9.64 7.91
C VAL A 232 -0.59 -9.47 7.14
N ILE A 233 -0.66 -9.33 5.82
CA ILE A 233 0.46 -8.92 4.95
C ILE A 233 0.19 -7.51 4.45
N ARG A 234 1.20 -6.64 4.50
CA ARG A 234 1.11 -5.24 4.02
C ARG A 234 2.46 -4.66 3.64
N ALA A 235 2.47 -3.58 2.87
CA ALA A 235 3.71 -2.89 2.49
C ALA A 235 4.00 -1.69 3.40
N GLU A 236 5.26 -1.55 3.82
CA GLU A 236 5.81 -0.37 4.49
C GLU A 236 7.01 0.14 3.69
N SER A 237 7.39 1.42 3.82
CA SER A 237 8.57 2.06 3.23
C SER A 237 9.78 1.12 2.93
N PRO A 238 10.29 0.33 3.89
CA PRO A 238 11.42 -0.58 3.64
C PRO A 238 11.12 -1.89 2.89
N GLY A 239 9.88 -2.35 2.78
CA GLY A 239 9.52 -3.63 2.16
C GLY A 239 8.12 -4.12 2.53
N PHE A 240 7.88 -5.42 2.35
CA PHE A 240 6.66 -6.07 2.80
C PHE A 240 6.86 -6.67 4.19
N GLU A 241 5.86 -6.49 5.05
CA GLU A 241 5.82 -7.07 6.38
C GLU A 241 4.62 -8.00 6.57
N ILE A 242 4.76 -8.90 7.53
CA ILE A 242 3.71 -9.76 8.04
C ILE A 242 3.53 -9.41 9.52
N ILE A 243 2.31 -9.08 9.92
CA ILE A 243 1.88 -9.18 11.32
C ILE A 243 1.50 -10.63 11.55
N LYS A 244 2.32 -11.40 12.28
CA LYS A 244 2.01 -12.79 12.62
C LYS A 244 1.31 -12.81 13.98
N CYS A 245 0.11 -13.35 14.03
CA CYS A 245 -0.74 -13.31 15.24
C CYS A 245 -0.35 -14.31 16.32
N ASP A 246 0.20 -15.45 15.92
CA ASP A 246 0.83 -16.43 16.81
C ASP A 246 2.18 -16.83 16.19
N PHE A 247 3.28 -16.41 16.80
CA PHE A 247 4.61 -16.62 16.22
C PHE A 247 5.06 -18.08 16.19
N PHE A 248 4.49 -18.94 17.04
CA PHE A 248 4.83 -20.37 17.07
C PHE A 248 4.03 -21.18 16.05
N ASP A 249 2.90 -20.65 15.60
CA ASP A 249 2.08 -21.35 14.65
C ASP A 249 2.69 -21.33 13.23
N GLY A 250 3.27 -22.45 12.83
CA GLY A 250 3.67 -22.70 11.44
C GLY A 250 5.01 -22.15 11.01
N LEU A 251 5.86 -21.79 11.97
CA LEU A 251 7.22 -21.31 11.74
C LEU A 251 8.23 -22.19 12.46
N GLU A 252 9.37 -22.41 11.84
CA GLU A 252 10.56 -22.96 12.49
C GLU A 252 11.72 -21.96 12.38
N GLN A 253 12.51 -21.84 13.45
CA GLN A 253 13.69 -20.99 13.43
C GLN A 253 14.84 -21.71 12.69
N VAL A 254 15.27 -21.13 11.58
CA VAL A 254 16.41 -21.64 10.78
C VAL A 254 17.72 -21.06 11.30
N GLN A 255 17.71 -19.78 11.68
CA GLN A 255 18.92 -19.06 12.05
C GLN A 255 18.63 -17.96 13.07
N SER A 256 19.61 -17.71 13.94
CA SER A 256 19.67 -16.55 14.83
C SER A 256 21.11 -16.05 14.90
N LEU A 257 21.36 -14.84 14.38
CA LEU A 257 22.70 -14.25 14.36
C LEU A 257 22.71 -12.89 15.05
N GLN A 258 23.67 -12.71 15.94
CA GLN A 258 23.95 -11.42 16.54
C GLN A 258 24.57 -10.49 15.49
N ARG A 259 24.07 -9.25 15.42
CA ARG A 259 24.61 -8.20 14.56
C ARG A 259 25.85 -7.58 15.18
N SER A 260 26.61 -6.77 14.44
CA SER A 260 27.75 -6.07 15.04
C SER A 260 27.26 -4.96 15.98
N GLY A 261 27.84 -4.87 17.18
CA GLY A 261 27.56 -3.82 18.17
C GLY A 261 28.15 -2.46 17.82
N THR A 262 28.99 -2.40 16.78
CA THR A 262 29.44 -1.12 16.23
C THR A 262 28.26 -0.45 15.53
N SER A 263 27.68 0.58 16.14
CA SER A 263 26.97 1.62 15.38
C SER A 263 27.81 1.93 14.15
N GLY A 264 27.26 1.77 12.94
CA GLY A 264 28.03 1.82 11.70
C GLY A 264 29.10 2.92 11.72
N ASN A 265 30.37 2.51 11.60
CA ASN A 265 31.45 3.45 11.30
C ASN A 265 31.09 4.15 9.98
N ARG A 266 30.59 5.38 10.08
CA ARG A 266 30.82 6.34 9.00
C ARG A 266 32.34 6.49 8.88
N PRO A 267 32.92 6.44 7.67
CA PRO A 267 34.35 6.70 7.52
C PRO A 267 34.65 8.12 8.07
N PRO A 268 35.77 8.31 8.80
CA PRO A 268 36.10 9.62 9.34
C PRO A 268 36.26 10.61 8.19
N GLY A 269 35.51 11.71 8.24
CA GLY A 269 35.72 12.84 7.34
C GLY A 269 37.13 13.41 7.52
N PRO A 270 37.67 14.10 6.51
CA PRO A 270 39.03 14.62 6.58
C PRO A 270 39.15 15.64 7.73
N PRO A 271 40.29 15.68 8.43
CA PRO A 271 40.47 16.54 9.60
C PRO A 271 40.40 18.01 9.19
N SER A 272 39.52 18.77 9.83
CA SER A 272 39.42 20.22 9.67
C SER A 272 40.69 20.88 10.23
N GLY A 273 41.60 21.28 9.35
CA GLY A 273 42.74 22.11 9.69
C GLY A 273 42.27 23.47 10.21
N GLY A 274 42.55 23.76 11.49
CA GLY A 274 42.33 25.07 12.08
C GLY A 274 43.18 26.14 11.40
N ARG A 275 42.57 27.26 11.03
CA ARG A 275 43.30 28.49 10.71
C ARG A 275 43.42 29.37 11.96
N PRO A 276 44.60 29.94 12.27
CA PRO A 276 44.78 30.80 13.43
C PRO A 276 44.07 32.15 13.25
N GLY A 277 43.56 32.69 14.36
CA GLY A 277 42.81 33.94 14.41
C GLY A 277 43.65 35.18 14.07
N GLY A 278 42.98 36.16 13.47
CA GLY A 278 43.48 37.54 13.31
C GLY A 278 42.62 38.53 14.13
N PRO A 279 43.18 39.66 14.58
CA PRO A 279 42.54 40.56 15.53
C PRO A 279 41.55 41.50 14.83
N GLY A 280 40.52 41.93 15.56
CA GLY A 280 39.39 42.70 15.04
C GLY A 280 39.63 44.19 14.82
N GLU A 281 38.67 44.82 14.13
CA GLU A 281 38.42 46.26 14.15
C GLU A 281 36.94 46.58 13.81
N PRO A 282 36.43 47.80 14.12
CA PRO A 282 35.01 48.07 14.36
C PRO A 282 34.33 49.05 13.36
N GLY A 283 33.01 48.88 13.15
CA GLY A 283 32.01 49.97 13.04
C GLY A 283 31.57 50.53 11.66
N ASN A 284 30.24 50.44 11.41
CA ASN A 284 29.32 51.32 10.62
C ASN A 284 29.41 51.40 9.06
N PRO A 285 28.39 51.97 8.34
CA PRO A 285 26.93 51.79 8.40
C PRO A 285 26.27 51.56 6.99
N ARG A 286 24.93 51.43 6.96
CA ARG A 286 24.01 51.16 5.82
C ARG A 286 24.32 51.80 4.44
N GLY A 287 24.07 51.04 3.36
CA GLY A 287 23.92 51.48 1.96
C GLY A 287 23.35 50.37 1.03
N PRO A 288 22.79 50.70 -0.16
CA PRO A 288 21.62 50.03 -0.77
C PRO A 288 21.92 48.89 -1.76
N GLY A 289 20.86 48.16 -2.15
CA GLY A 289 20.92 46.86 -2.82
C GLY A 289 21.40 46.79 -4.27
N GLY A 290 21.60 45.54 -4.70
CA GLY A 290 21.98 45.07 -6.04
C GLY A 290 22.26 43.55 -5.99
N PRO A 291 22.34 42.86 -7.14
CA PRO A 291 21.35 41.87 -7.58
C PRO A 291 21.64 40.43 -7.12
N GLY A 292 20.58 39.61 -7.07
CA GLY A 292 20.61 38.21 -6.67
C GLY A 292 21.56 37.37 -7.52
N GLY A 293 22.52 36.74 -6.85
CA GLY A 293 23.31 35.62 -7.38
C GLY A 293 22.56 34.29 -7.24
N PRO A 294 22.99 33.25 -7.97
CA PRO A 294 22.22 32.04 -8.20
C PRO A 294 21.97 31.29 -6.88
N GLY A 295 20.72 30.90 -6.66
CA GLY A 295 20.30 30.08 -5.53
C GLY A 295 21.15 28.81 -5.47
N GLY A 296 21.90 28.67 -4.38
CA GLY A 296 22.56 27.41 -4.03
C GLY A 296 21.53 26.30 -3.85
N PRO A 297 21.96 25.02 -3.97
CA PRO A 297 21.06 23.88 -3.95
C PRO A 297 20.25 23.85 -2.65
N GLY A 298 18.92 23.84 -2.81
CA GLY A 298 17.97 23.71 -1.73
C GLY A 298 18.27 22.49 -0.86
N GLY A 299 18.12 22.67 0.44
CA GLY A 299 18.36 21.63 1.44
C GLY A 299 17.44 20.41 1.29
N PRO A 300 17.77 19.28 1.95
CA PRO A 300 16.96 18.08 1.89
C PRO A 300 15.64 18.31 2.65
N GLY A 301 14.54 18.22 1.90
CA GLY A 301 13.18 18.20 2.44
C GLY A 301 12.91 16.98 3.33
N GLY A 302 11.92 17.12 4.22
CA GLY A 302 11.45 16.11 5.16
C GLY A 302 10.78 14.88 4.50
N PRO A 303 10.30 13.93 5.32
CA PRO A 303 9.81 12.64 4.84
C PRO A 303 8.40 12.80 4.24
N GLY A 304 8.18 12.25 3.05
CA GLY A 304 6.85 12.28 2.42
C GLY A 304 6.83 12.36 0.90
N GLY A 305 7.92 12.01 0.21
CA GLY A 305 7.93 11.88 -1.24
C GLY A 305 8.74 10.66 -1.68
N PRO A 306 8.63 10.26 -2.96
CA PRO A 306 9.23 9.04 -3.53
C PRO A 306 10.79 9.02 -3.54
N GLY A 307 11.45 9.96 -2.84
CA GLY A 307 12.90 10.18 -2.84
C GLY A 307 13.66 9.72 -1.58
N GLY A 308 13.08 8.84 -0.75
CA GLY A 308 13.84 8.16 0.32
C GLY A 308 15.03 7.38 -0.26
N PRO A 309 15.99 6.89 0.57
CA PRO A 309 17.11 6.09 0.07
C PRO A 309 16.72 4.81 -0.68
N TRP A 310 15.44 4.43 -0.60
CA TRP A 310 14.85 3.15 -1.02
C TRP A 310 13.83 3.28 -2.17
N GLY A 311 13.97 4.30 -3.02
CA GLY A 311 13.15 4.49 -4.22
C GLY A 311 13.92 5.09 -5.40
N ARG A 312 15.26 5.07 -5.36
CA ARG A 312 16.10 5.81 -6.31
C ARG A 312 16.71 4.97 -7.42
N ASN A 313 16.66 3.64 -7.33
CA ASN A 313 17.26 2.77 -8.33
C ASN A 313 16.23 1.79 -8.93
N GLU A 314 16.54 1.28 -10.12
CA GLU A 314 15.72 0.33 -10.87
C GLU A 314 15.46 -0.97 -10.08
N ALA A 315 16.36 -1.32 -9.16
CA ALA A 315 16.21 -2.47 -8.26
C ALA A 315 15.09 -2.28 -7.22
N ASP A 316 14.92 -1.07 -6.67
CA ASP A 316 13.83 -0.75 -5.75
C ASP A 316 12.47 -0.73 -6.49
N ARG A 317 12.44 -0.27 -7.75
CA ARG A 317 11.22 -0.29 -8.59
C ARG A 317 10.75 -1.70 -8.92
N ASN A 318 11.70 -2.63 -9.10
CA ASN A 318 11.42 -4.03 -9.44
C ASN A 318 11.30 -4.95 -8.21
N ARG A 319 11.26 -4.38 -6.99
CA ARG A 319 11.15 -5.18 -5.76
C ARG A 319 9.72 -5.70 -5.60
N GLU A 320 9.56 -7.00 -5.75
CA GLU A 320 8.32 -7.72 -5.46
C GLU A 320 8.58 -8.89 -4.51
N ILE A 321 7.57 -9.31 -3.76
CA ILE A 321 7.69 -10.49 -2.88
C ILE A 321 8.06 -11.74 -3.69
N GLY A 322 7.57 -11.81 -4.94
CA GLY A 322 7.64 -12.96 -5.83
C GLY A 322 6.40 -13.84 -5.69
N SER A 323 5.77 -14.18 -6.82
CA SER A 323 4.51 -14.96 -6.88
C SER A 323 4.62 -16.35 -6.27
N SER A 324 5.83 -16.90 -6.09
CA SER A 324 6.04 -18.20 -5.43
C SER A 324 6.17 -18.11 -3.91
N ARG A 325 6.39 -16.91 -3.34
CA ARG A 325 6.53 -16.70 -1.89
C ARG A 325 5.22 -16.27 -1.23
N THR A 326 4.32 -15.68 -2.00
CA THR A 326 2.95 -15.34 -1.59
C THR A 326 2.01 -15.51 -2.76
N LEU A 327 0.97 -16.31 -2.57
CA LEU A 327 -0.09 -16.57 -3.54
C LEU A 327 -1.31 -15.74 -3.14
N LEU A 328 -1.79 -14.87 -4.02
CA LEU A 328 -3.04 -14.13 -3.80
C LEU A 328 -4.20 -14.82 -4.50
N ASP A 329 -5.32 -14.93 -3.80
CA ASP A 329 -6.59 -15.35 -4.39
C ASP A 329 -7.35 -14.14 -4.92
N TYR A 330 -7.14 -13.80 -6.20
CA TYR A 330 -7.83 -12.66 -6.82
C TYR A 330 -9.35 -12.83 -6.86
N SER A 331 -9.86 -14.07 -6.86
CA SER A 331 -11.30 -14.34 -6.76
C SER A 331 -11.86 -14.11 -5.35
N SER A 332 -11.01 -13.80 -4.36
CA SER A 332 -11.39 -13.33 -3.02
C SER A 332 -11.27 -11.80 -2.84
N MET A 333 -10.94 -11.07 -3.91
CA MET A 333 -10.76 -9.62 -3.82
C MET A 333 -12.01 -8.96 -3.27
N VAL A 334 -11.84 -8.14 -2.24
CA VAL A 334 -12.86 -7.20 -1.76
C VAL A 334 -12.23 -5.82 -1.77
N SER A 335 -12.87 -4.89 -2.48
CA SER A 335 -12.35 -3.54 -2.61
C SER A 335 -13.43 -2.53 -2.30
N ALA A 336 -13.07 -1.43 -1.64
CA ALA A 336 -13.96 -0.28 -1.49
C ALA A 336 -14.38 0.27 -2.88
N TYR A 337 -13.59 0.02 -3.92
CA TYR A 337 -13.94 0.35 -5.30
C TYR A 337 -15.11 -0.45 -5.88
N PHE A 338 -15.54 -1.55 -5.26
CA PHE A 338 -16.73 -2.27 -5.70
C PHE A 338 -18.02 -1.63 -5.18
N PHE A 339 -17.93 -0.82 -4.12
CA PHE A 339 -19.08 -0.27 -3.41
C PHE A 339 -19.28 1.21 -3.70
N PRO A 340 -20.52 1.73 -3.66
CA PRO A 340 -20.82 3.15 -3.87
C PRO A 340 -20.43 4.03 -2.66
N VAL A 341 -19.31 3.73 -1.99
CA VAL A 341 -18.78 4.51 -0.86
C VAL A 341 -18.09 5.78 -1.33
N ASN A 342 -18.12 6.84 -0.51
CA ASN A 342 -17.43 8.09 -0.82
C ASN A 342 -15.92 7.96 -0.54
N ILE A 343 -15.14 7.87 -1.62
CA ILE A 343 -13.68 7.74 -1.60
C ILE A 343 -12.93 9.07 -1.83
N THR A 344 -13.65 10.20 -1.86
CA THR A 344 -13.07 11.50 -2.20
C THR A 344 -12.10 11.96 -1.12
N ASN A 345 -10.92 12.42 -1.54
CA ASN A 345 -9.99 13.06 -0.64
C ASN A 345 -10.50 14.47 -0.27
N PRO A 346 -10.73 14.79 1.02
CA PRO A 346 -11.04 16.15 1.42
C PRO A 346 -9.86 17.13 1.23
N ASP A 347 -8.63 16.62 1.14
CA ASP A 347 -7.46 17.42 0.76
C ASP A 347 -7.42 17.58 -0.78
N SER A 348 -7.84 18.74 -1.26
CA SER A 348 -7.88 19.06 -2.69
C SER A 348 -6.51 19.18 -3.34
N SER A 349 -5.41 19.17 -2.57
CA SER A 349 -4.05 19.11 -3.12
C SER A 349 -3.61 17.69 -3.49
N LYS A 350 -4.37 16.66 -3.06
CA LYS A 350 -4.10 15.24 -3.31
C LYS A 350 -5.37 14.48 -3.77
N PRO A 351 -6.11 14.99 -4.77
CA PRO A 351 -7.38 14.40 -5.20
C PRO A 351 -7.24 12.96 -5.72
N GLU A 352 -6.04 12.58 -6.16
CA GLU A 352 -5.67 11.24 -6.63
C GLU A 352 -5.58 10.19 -5.52
N LEU A 353 -5.42 10.61 -4.26
CA LEU A 353 -5.26 9.70 -3.12
C LEU A 353 -6.61 9.45 -2.43
N PRO A 354 -7.29 8.32 -2.67
CA PRO A 354 -8.63 8.09 -2.14
C PRO A 354 -8.62 7.99 -0.62
N ARG A 355 -9.74 8.38 0.02
CA ARG A 355 -9.92 8.39 1.48
C ARG A 355 -11.28 7.82 1.87
N LEU A 356 -11.35 7.05 2.97
CA LEU A 356 -12.61 6.45 3.46
C LEU A 356 -13.31 7.28 4.54
N LEU A 357 -12.82 8.49 4.82
CA LEU A 357 -13.28 9.37 5.92
C LEU A 357 -14.81 9.61 5.92
N ASN A 358 -15.41 9.67 4.74
CA ASN A 358 -16.83 10.00 4.55
C ASN A 358 -17.76 8.79 4.50
N THR A 359 -17.24 7.56 4.64
CA THR A 359 -18.04 6.32 4.62
C THR A 359 -18.93 6.21 5.87
N THR A 360 -20.20 5.85 5.78
CA THR A 360 -21.07 5.75 6.97
C THR A 360 -20.78 4.50 7.80
N GLN A 361 -21.30 4.43 9.04
CA GLN A 361 -21.11 3.25 9.89
C GLN A 361 -21.76 2.00 9.29
N GLU A 362 -22.92 2.19 8.66
CA GLU A 362 -23.70 1.16 7.97
C GLU A 362 -22.96 0.66 6.73
N GLU A 363 -22.40 1.56 5.94
CA GLU A 363 -21.60 1.22 4.76
C GLU A 363 -20.34 0.43 5.14
N MET A 364 -19.59 0.87 6.16
CA MET A 364 -18.42 0.15 6.67
C MET A 364 -18.79 -1.24 7.17
N ALA A 365 -19.87 -1.35 7.95
CA ALA A 365 -20.36 -2.63 8.45
C ALA A 365 -20.73 -3.58 7.31
N ALA A 366 -21.40 -3.08 6.26
CA ALA A 366 -21.75 -3.87 5.09
C ALA A 366 -20.52 -4.37 4.31
N VAL A 367 -19.50 -3.53 4.11
CA VAL A 367 -18.27 -3.97 3.44
C VAL A 367 -17.52 -5.01 4.29
N LYS A 368 -17.44 -4.80 5.61
CA LYS A 368 -16.80 -5.76 6.53
C LYS A 368 -17.55 -7.10 6.60
N GLU A 369 -18.88 -7.07 6.59
CA GLU A 369 -19.71 -8.28 6.53
C GLU A 369 -19.53 -9.02 5.19
N TYR A 370 -19.50 -8.28 4.08
CA TYR A 370 -19.20 -8.85 2.76
C TYR A 370 -17.81 -9.50 2.73
N LEU A 371 -16.80 -8.84 3.31
CA LEU A 371 -15.46 -9.43 3.46
C LEU A 371 -15.48 -10.70 4.28
N ALA A 372 -16.15 -10.73 5.43
CA ALA A 372 -16.26 -11.93 6.25
C ALA A 372 -16.92 -13.10 5.49
N LYS A 373 -17.94 -12.81 4.67
CA LYS A 373 -18.57 -13.79 3.77
C LYS A 373 -17.57 -14.32 2.75
N VAL A 374 -16.85 -13.46 2.05
CA VAL A 374 -15.85 -13.85 1.03
C VAL A 374 -14.73 -14.67 1.67
N VAL A 375 -14.21 -14.25 2.82
CA VAL A 375 -13.18 -14.98 3.55
C VAL A 375 -13.65 -16.40 3.87
N LYS A 376 -14.86 -16.55 4.41
CA LYS A 376 -15.46 -17.85 4.70
C LYS A 376 -15.63 -18.73 3.46
N GLU A 377 -16.12 -18.17 2.35
CA GLU A 377 -16.39 -18.91 1.11
C GLU A 377 -15.09 -19.33 0.38
N ARG A 378 -14.04 -18.54 0.51
CA ARG A 378 -12.77 -18.72 -0.21
C ARG A 378 -11.68 -19.37 0.63
N HIS A 379 -11.85 -19.48 1.96
CA HIS A 379 -10.84 -19.93 2.92
C HIS A 379 -10.08 -21.19 2.47
N ASP A 380 -10.79 -22.25 2.11
CA ASP A 380 -10.23 -23.55 1.75
C ASP A 380 -10.20 -23.82 0.25
N VAL A 381 -10.46 -22.82 -0.57
CA VAL A 381 -10.50 -23.01 -2.02
C VAL A 381 -9.10 -22.91 -2.62
N PRO A 382 -8.69 -23.85 -3.48
CA PRO A 382 -7.41 -23.75 -4.17
C PRO A 382 -7.29 -22.47 -5.00
N ILE A 383 -6.12 -21.84 -4.93
CA ILE A 383 -5.79 -20.65 -5.71
C ILE A 383 -5.46 -21.06 -7.15
N SER A 384 -6.03 -20.36 -8.13
CA SER A 384 -5.75 -20.60 -9.54
C SER A 384 -4.33 -20.17 -9.90
N SER A 385 -3.62 -20.99 -10.70
CA SER A 385 -2.29 -20.63 -11.18
C SER A 385 -2.31 -19.46 -12.16
N PHE A 386 -3.35 -19.39 -13.00
CA PHE A 386 -3.62 -18.26 -13.89
C PHE A 386 -4.65 -17.33 -13.26
N ASN A 387 -4.35 -16.03 -13.20
CA ASN A 387 -5.09 -15.06 -12.41
C ASN A 387 -5.19 -13.68 -13.08
N TRP A 388 -5.91 -12.76 -12.43
CA TRP A 388 -6.18 -11.41 -12.93
C TRP A 388 -4.94 -10.53 -13.08
N ARG A 389 -3.89 -10.74 -12.27
CA ARG A 389 -2.62 -10.02 -12.43
C ARG A 389 -1.87 -10.47 -13.68
N ASP A 390 -1.95 -11.74 -14.07
CA ASP A 390 -1.37 -12.22 -15.34
C ASP A 390 -2.02 -11.50 -16.54
N ILE A 391 -3.33 -11.27 -16.49
CA ILE A 391 -4.06 -10.49 -17.50
C ILE A 391 -3.61 -9.03 -17.49
N ALA A 392 -3.50 -8.42 -16.30
CA ALA A 392 -3.02 -7.04 -16.17
C ALA A 392 -1.61 -6.89 -16.77
N ASP A 393 -0.72 -7.85 -16.51
CA ASP A 393 0.62 -7.89 -17.07
C ASP A 393 0.62 -7.99 -18.60
N LEU A 394 -0.24 -8.80 -19.20
CA LEU A 394 -0.40 -8.88 -20.67
C LEU A 394 -0.85 -7.54 -21.28
N ILE A 395 -1.84 -6.89 -20.66
CA ILE A 395 -2.36 -5.59 -21.11
C ILE A 395 -1.27 -4.52 -20.98
N VAL A 396 -0.65 -4.39 -19.81
CA VAL A 396 0.42 -3.41 -19.57
C VAL A 396 1.59 -3.66 -20.51
N HIS A 397 2.02 -4.91 -20.70
CA HIS A 397 3.11 -5.25 -21.61
C HIS A 397 2.81 -4.85 -23.06
N ARG A 398 1.56 -4.98 -23.50
CA ARG A 398 1.14 -4.60 -24.86
C ARG A 398 1.23 -3.10 -25.10
N TYR A 399 0.64 -2.32 -24.18
CA TYR A 399 0.38 -0.90 -24.42
C TYR A 399 1.43 0.03 -23.79
N ALA A 400 1.89 -0.24 -22.56
CA ALA A 400 2.71 0.69 -21.79
C ALA A 400 4.01 1.12 -22.47
N PRO A 401 4.76 0.26 -23.18
CA PRO A 401 5.99 0.71 -23.86
C PRO A 401 5.73 1.69 -25.02
N ARG A 402 4.54 1.64 -25.63
CA ARG A 402 4.19 2.43 -26.82
C ARG A 402 3.55 3.77 -26.47
N LEU A 403 2.68 3.82 -25.45
CA LEU A 403 1.94 5.05 -25.13
C LEU A 403 2.88 6.27 -24.89
N PRO A 404 3.95 6.19 -24.07
CA PRO A 404 4.88 7.32 -23.92
C PRO A 404 5.68 7.63 -25.18
N SER A 405 5.96 6.63 -26.01
CA SER A 405 6.62 6.83 -27.30
C SER A 405 5.72 7.60 -28.27
N MET A 406 4.44 7.23 -28.32
CA MET A 406 3.41 7.90 -29.11
C MET A 406 3.21 9.35 -28.65
N ALA A 407 3.05 9.57 -27.34
CA ALA A 407 2.88 10.91 -26.77
C ALA A 407 4.11 11.81 -26.98
N ASN A 408 5.32 11.32 -26.67
CA ASN A 408 6.47 12.20 -26.49
C ASN A 408 7.56 12.08 -27.56
N LYS A 409 7.71 10.92 -28.22
CA LYS A 409 8.84 10.63 -29.11
C LYS A 409 8.49 10.60 -30.60
N THR A 410 7.20 10.55 -30.93
CA THR A 410 6.75 10.43 -32.31
C THR A 410 6.82 11.79 -32.99
N GLU A 411 7.55 11.91 -34.11
CA GLU A 411 7.81 13.20 -34.78
C GLU A 411 6.99 13.40 -36.06
N SER A 412 6.36 12.34 -36.60
CA SER A 412 5.58 12.42 -37.82
C SER A 412 4.22 11.70 -37.70
N VAL A 413 3.26 12.13 -38.53
CA VAL A 413 1.95 11.47 -38.68
C VAL A 413 2.11 10.01 -39.12
N GLU A 414 3.07 9.74 -40.00
CA GLU A 414 3.35 8.39 -40.50
C GLU A 414 3.87 7.47 -39.38
N ASP A 415 4.78 7.94 -38.52
CA ASP A 415 5.27 7.15 -37.38
C ASP A 415 4.16 6.87 -36.36
N MET A 416 3.24 7.82 -36.16
CA MET A 416 2.05 7.61 -35.32
C MET A 416 1.14 6.55 -35.96
N ALA A 417 0.88 6.66 -37.26
CA ALA A 417 0.04 5.75 -38.01
C ALA A 417 0.60 4.31 -37.99
N GLN A 418 1.91 4.13 -38.09
CA GLN A 418 2.56 2.82 -37.96
C GLN A 418 2.37 2.19 -36.59
N GLN A 419 2.50 2.98 -35.51
CA GLN A 419 2.26 2.50 -34.14
C GLN A 419 0.80 2.13 -33.92
N ILE A 420 -0.14 2.94 -34.43
CA ILE A 420 -1.58 2.65 -34.38
C ILE A 420 -1.93 1.39 -35.16
N ARG A 421 -1.41 1.24 -36.38
CA ARG A 421 -1.60 0.02 -37.19
C ARG A 421 -1.09 -1.20 -36.43
N PHE A 422 0.11 -1.12 -35.86
CA PHE A 422 0.65 -2.22 -35.06
C PHE A 422 -0.26 -2.60 -33.89
N LEU A 423 -0.88 -1.62 -33.23
CA LEU A 423 -1.75 -1.85 -32.07
C LEU A 423 -3.13 -2.39 -32.45
N LEU A 424 -3.75 -1.89 -33.53
CA LEU A 424 -5.16 -2.11 -33.85
C LEU A 424 -5.45 -3.09 -34.99
N GLU A 425 -4.56 -3.25 -35.98
CA GLU A 425 -4.85 -4.08 -37.17
C GLU A 425 -5.22 -5.53 -36.83
N VAL A 426 -4.70 -6.05 -35.71
CA VAL A 426 -5.03 -7.39 -35.21
C VAL A 426 -6.50 -7.57 -34.85
N PHE A 427 -7.24 -6.48 -34.60
CA PHE A 427 -8.66 -6.51 -34.23
C PHE A 427 -9.60 -6.17 -35.38
N ILE A 428 -9.09 -5.71 -36.53
CA ILE A 428 -9.90 -5.24 -37.65
C ILE A 428 -10.11 -6.40 -38.64
N ASP A 429 -11.37 -6.74 -38.90
CA ASP A 429 -11.74 -7.77 -39.86
C ASP A 429 -12.17 -7.14 -41.19
N TYR A 430 -11.25 -7.09 -42.15
CA TYR A 430 -11.50 -6.52 -43.46
C TYR A 430 -12.44 -7.35 -44.36
N SER A 431 -12.92 -8.51 -43.90
CA SER A 431 -14.00 -9.21 -44.59
C SER A 431 -15.38 -8.54 -44.40
N VAL A 432 -15.52 -7.69 -43.37
CA VAL A 432 -16.70 -6.86 -43.15
C VAL A 432 -16.62 -5.63 -44.07
N GLU A 433 -17.53 -5.56 -45.05
CA GLU A 433 -17.55 -4.49 -46.06
C GLU A 433 -17.92 -3.12 -45.46
N ASP A 434 -18.90 -3.11 -44.55
CA ASP A 434 -19.36 -1.88 -43.91
C ASP A 434 -18.33 -1.38 -42.88
N THR A 435 -17.79 -0.18 -43.12
CA THR A 435 -16.69 0.37 -42.31
C THR A 435 -17.12 0.72 -40.89
N GLU A 436 -18.33 1.23 -40.70
CA GLU A 436 -18.84 1.59 -39.37
C GLU A 436 -19.03 0.33 -38.51
N THR A 437 -19.66 -0.70 -39.06
CA THR A 437 -19.82 -2.01 -38.41
C THR A 437 -18.48 -2.65 -38.11
N ARG A 438 -17.57 -2.67 -39.09
CA ARG A 438 -16.22 -3.24 -38.93
C ARG A 438 -15.46 -2.59 -37.78
N ASP A 439 -15.45 -1.26 -37.73
CA ASP A 439 -14.67 -0.51 -36.75
C ASP A 439 -15.32 -0.66 -35.35
N ALA A 440 -16.66 -0.67 -35.24
CA ALA A 440 -17.37 -0.95 -33.98
C ALA A 440 -17.11 -2.36 -33.44
N GLU A 441 -17.14 -3.39 -34.29
CA GLU A 441 -16.81 -4.77 -33.92
C GLU A 441 -15.33 -4.93 -33.55
N ALA A 442 -14.44 -4.19 -34.22
CA ALA A 442 -13.01 -4.18 -33.90
C ALA A 442 -12.73 -3.54 -32.54
N GLU A 443 -13.45 -2.47 -32.19
CA GLU A 443 -13.35 -1.81 -30.88
C GLU A 443 -13.81 -2.73 -29.74
N GLU A 444 -14.96 -3.42 -29.88
CA GLU A 444 -15.42 -4.40 -28.88
C GLU A 444 -14.46 -5.60 -28.75
N ARG A 445 -13.93 -6.11 -29.87
CA ARG A 445 -12.90 -7.15 -29.84
C ARG A 445 -11.64 -6.68 -29.11
N CYS A 446 -11.18 -5.46 -29.40
CA CYS A 446 -10.03 -4.86 -28.72
C CYS A 446 -10.28 -4.77 -27.21
N ALA A 447 -11.47 -4.30 -26.79
CA ALA A 447 -11.81 -4.13 -25.38
C ALA A 447 -11.87 -5.46 -24.59
N THR A 448 -12.22 -6.56 -25.26
CA THR A 448 -12.45 -7.86 -24.62
C THR A 448 -11.33 -8.88 -24.83
N PHE A 449 -10.40 -8.64 -25.75
CA PHE A 449 -9.43 -9.65 -26.21
C PHE A 449 -8.64 -10.35 -25.09
N TYR A 450 -8.10 -9.59 -24.14
CA TYR A 450 -7.28 -10.16 -23.05
C TYR A 450 -8.12 -10.83 -21.95
N ILE A 451 -9.40 -10.44 -21.81
CA ILE A 451 -10.28 -10.91 -20.73
C ILE A 451 -11.26 -12.01 -21.19
N GLN A 452 -11.41 -12.24 -22.49
CA GLN A 452 -12.43 -13.13 -23.07
C GLN A 452 -12.37 -14.59 -22.58
N THR A 453 -11.21 -15.06 -22.11
CA THR A 453 -11.02 -16.44 -21.64
C THR A 453 -10.95 -16.56 -20.12
N MET A 454 -11.06 -15.45 -19.39
CA MET A 454 -10.93 -15.45 -17.94
C MET A 454 -12.15 -16.11 -17.29
N PRO A 455 -11.99 -17.19 -16.50
CA PRO A 455 -13.12 -17.83 -15.83
C PRO A 455 -13.69 -16.93 -14.75
N LEU A 456 -14.99 -16.61 -14.84
CA LEU A 456 -15.71 -15.82 -13.84
C LEU A 456 -16.41 -16.75 -12.85
N LYS A 457 -15.80 -16.98 -11.68
CA LYS A 457 -16.28 -17.95 -10.68
C LYS A 457 -16.94 -17.27 -9.48
N THR A 458 -16.50 -16.07 -9.12
CA THR A 458 -16.99 -15.32 -7.97
C THR A 458 -17.51 -13.95 -8.38
N ASP A 459 -18.22 -13.28 -7.48
CA ASP A 459 -18.63 -11.88 -7.67
C ASP A 459 -17.40 -10.99 -7.92
N ALA A 460 -16.29 -11.23 -7.20
CA ALA A 460 -15.03 -10.51 -7.39
C ALA A 460 -14.51 -10.65 -8.82
N ASP A 461 -14.58 -11.84 -9.43
CA ASP A 461 -14.18 -12.02 -10.83
C ASP A 461 -15.05 -11.17 -11.78
N HIS A 462 -16.36 -11.06 -11.53
CA HIS A 462 -17.26 -10.24 -12.34
C HIS A 462 -16.96 -8.74 -12.17
N PHE A 463 -16.63 -8.29 -10.96
CA PHE A 463 -16.25 -6.90 -10.71
C PHE A 463 -14.91 -6.55 -11.36
N ILE A 464 -13.91 -7.42 -11.26
CA ILE A 464 -12.60 -7.23 -11.91
C ILE A 464 -12.79 -7.27 -13.44
N TYR A 465 -13.60 -8.18 -13.97
CA TYR A 465 -13.92 -8.22 -15.40
C TYR A 465 -14.53 -6.89 -15.88
N ALA A 466 -15.51 -6.36 -15.16
CA ALA A 466 -16.18 -5.10 -15.51
C ALA A 466 -15.19 -3.92 -15.51
N ALA A 467 -14.32 -3.84 -14.50
CA ALA A 467 -13.26 -2.84 -14.40
C ALA A 467 -12.25 -2.96 -15.55
N PHE A 468 -11.76 -4.17 -15.86
CA PHE A 468 -10.80 -4.40 -16.93
C PHE A 468 -11.42 -4.14 -18.30
N LYS A 469 -12.68 -4.52 -18.52
CA LYS A 469 -13.40 -4.19 -19.75
C LYS A 469 -13.50 -2.68 -19.94
N ALA A 470 -13.82 -1.93 -18.88
CA ALA A 470 -13.89 -0.47 -18.94
C ALA A 470 -12.53 0.17 -19.29
N VAL A 471 -11.44 -0.26 -18.63
CA VAL A 471 -10.09 0.22 -18.94
C VAL A 471 -9.68 -0.10 -20.37
N ASN A 472 -9.91 -1.33 -20.82
CA ASN A 472 -9.59 -1.72 -22.20
C ASN A 472 -10.44 -0.96 -23.22
N ALA A 473 -11.72 -0.72 -22.93
CA ALA A 473 -12.59 0.09 -23.78
C ALA A 473 -12.04 1.52 -23.94
N GLU A 474 -11.59 2.16 -22.86
CA GLU A 474 -10.97 3.49 -22.93
C GLU A 474 -9.66 3.49 -23.72
N ILE A 475 -8.81 2.47 -23.56
CA ILE A 475 -7.60 2.28 -24.38
C ILE A 475 -7.98 2.17 -25.86
N CYS A 476 -8.93 1.29 -26.19
CA CYS A 476 -9.31 1.01 -27.57
C CYS A 476 -9.99 2.24 -28.21
N ALA A 477 -10.94 2.88 -27.53
CA ALA A 477 -11.59 4.10 -27.98
C ALA A 477 -10.57 5.21 -28.28
N ALA A 478 -9.61 5.46 -27.38
CA ALA A 478 -8.56 6.43 -27.60
C ALA A 478 -7.69 6.09 -28.83
N LEU A 479 -7.30 4.83 -29.01
CA LEU A 479 -6.51 4.40 -30.16
C LEU A 479 -7.28 4.47 -31.48
N PHE A 480 -8.58 4.12 -31.50
CA PHE A 480 -9.42 4.24 -32.69
C PHE A 480 -9.68 5.71 -33.04
N ASN A 481 -9.83 6.60 -32.05
CA ASN A 481 -9.89 8.04 -32.28
C ASN A 481 -8.61 8.54 -32.95
N VAL A 482 -7.43 8.14 -32.44
CA VAL A 482 -6.16 8.49 -33.08
C VAL A 482 -6.05 7.90 -34.49
N ARG A 483 -6.52 6.67 -34.72
CA ARG A 483 -6.57 6.05 -36.06
C ARG A 483 -7.35 6.92 -37.05
N THR A 484 -8.50 7.45 -36.64
CA THR A 484 -9.29 8.36 -37.50
C THR A 484 -8.51 9.61 -37.89
N LEU A 485 -7.69 10.15 -36.98
CA LEU A 485 -6.86 11.32 -37.25
C LEU A 485 -5.68 10.99 -38.20
N VAL A 486 -4.91 9.94 -37.92
CA VAL A 486 -3.59 9.74 -38.57
C VAL A 486 -3.55 8.67 -39.66
N VAL A 487 -4.52 7.75 -39.69
CA VAL A 487 -4.60 6.67 -40.68
C VAL A 487 -5.63 6.98 -41.76
N ILE A 488 -6.81 7.47 -41.36
CA ILE A 488 -7.93 7.72 -42.29
C ILE A 488 -7.82 9.10 -42.95
N ASN A 489 -7.36 10.12 -42.21
CA ASN A 489 -7.25 11.50 -42.70
C ASN A 489 -5.80 12.03 -42.75
N PRO A 490 -4.87 11.41 -43.50
CA PRO A 490 -3.44 11.72 -43.44
C PRO A 490 -3.04 13.09 -44.03
N ASP A 491 -3.93 13.78 -44.74
CA ASP A 491 -3.58 14.94 -45.59
C ASP A 491 -3.40 16.28 -44.84
N VAL A 492 -3.49 16.33 -43.50
CA VAL A 492 -3.64 17.59 -42.73
C VAL A 492 -2.46 17.94 -41.78
N GLY A 493 -1.27 17.35 -41.94
CA GLY A 493 -0.03 17.90 -41.37
C GLY A 493 0.14 17.84 -39.83
N ASP A 494 0.89 18.81 -39.26
CA ASP A 494 1.39 18.81 -37.87
C ASP A 494 0.30 18.99 -36.79
N GLU A 495 -0.83 19.64 -37.12
CA GLU A 495 -1.92 19.90 -36.15
C GLU A 495 -2.61 18.59 -35.70
N LEU A 496 -2.85 17.65 -36.63
CA LEU A 496 -3.43 16.34 -36.30
C LEU A 496 -2.50 15.49 -35.43
N LEU A 497 -1.18 15.63 -35.61
CA LEU A 497 -0.22 14.92 -34.77
C LEU A 497 -0.26 15.46 -33.32
N ALA A 498 -0.40 16.77 -33.14
CA ALA A 498 -0.53 17.37 -31.81
C ALA A 498 -1.83 16.91 -31.11
N GLU A 499 -2.94 16.83 -31.84
CA GLU A 499 -4.20 16.31 -31.31
C GLU A 499 -4.09 14.82 -30.93
N ALA A 500 -3.51 13.99 -31.81
CA ALA A 500 -3.25 12.59 -31.54
C ALA A 500 -2.41 12.39 -30.26
N LYS A 501 -1.34 13.18 -30.09
CA LYS A 501 -0.51 13.14 -28.88
C LYS A 501 -1.30 13.50 -27.62
N SER A 502 -2.14 14.54 -27.70
CA SER A 502 -2.99 14.97 -26.58
C SER A 502 -3.98 13.88 -26.13
N ILE A 503 -4.55 13.12 -27.07
CA ILE A 503 -5.40 11.96 -26.77
C ILE A 503 -4.60 10.90 -26.02
N ILE A 504 -3.40 10.56 -26.47
CA ILE A 504 -2.54 9.55 -25.83
C ILE A 504 -2.06 10.02 -24.44
N GLU A 505 -1.71 11.30 -24.28
CA GLU A 505 -1.36 11.87 -22.97
C GLU A 505 -2.52 11.81 -21.98
N SER A 506 -3.74 12.06 -22.46
CA SER A 506 -4.96 11.97 -21.65
C SER A 506 -5.23 10.51 -21.25
N LEU A 507 -5.02 9.56 -22.16
CA LEU A 507 -5.10 8.14 -21.86
C LEU A 507 -4.05 7.72 -20.80
N ILE A 508 -2.79 8.15 -20.92
CA ILE A 508 -1.75 7.85 -19.93
C ILE A 508 -2.16 8.34 -18.53
N LYS A 509 -2.70 9.56 -18.43
CA LYS A 509 -3.20 10.12 -17.16
C LYS A 509 -4.38 9.33 -16.60
N TYR A 510 -5.31 8.89 -17.45
CA TYR A 510 -6.45 8.07 -17.05
C TYR A 510 -6.01 6.70 -16.51
N LEU A 511 -5.05 6.05 -17.19
CA LEU A 511 -4.55 4.73 -16.80
C LEU A 511 -3.80 4.77 -15.47
N ALA A 512 -3.00 5.82 -15.24
CA ALA A 512 -2.19 5.99 -14.04
C ALA A 512 -1.37 4.73 -13.70
N TRP A 513 -0.87 4.02 -14.71
CA TRP A 513 -0.11 2.80 -14.49
C TRP A 513 1.26 3.13 -13.90
N THR A 514 1.65 2.39 -12.88
CA THR A 514 2.87 2.65 -12.10
C THR A 514 4.17 2.52 -12.91
N VAL A 515 4.12 1.84 -14.05
CA VAL A 515 5.24 1.72 -15.00
C VAL A 515 5.46 2.97 -15.86
N LEU A 516 4.48 3.89 -15.87
CA LEU A 516 4.51 5.13 -16.65
C LEU A 516 5.03 6.33 -15.82
N GLU A 517 5.31 6.12 -14.53
CA GLU A 517 5.76 7.12 -13.54
C GLU A 517 7.28 7.24 -13.36
#